data_AF-A0A550GYG4-F1
#
_entry.id   AF-A0A550GYG4-F1
#
_cell.length_a   1.000
_cell.length_b   1.000
_cell.length_c   1.000
_cell.angle_alpha   90.00
_cell.angle_beta   90.00
_cell.angle_gamma   90.00
#
_symmetry.space_group_name_H-M   'P 1'
#
loop_
_entity.id
_entity.type
_entity.pdbx_description
1 polymer ?
#
loop_
_entity_poly.entity_id
_entity_poly.type
_entity_poly.pdbx_seq_one_letter_code
_entity_poly.pdbx_strand_id
1 'polypeptide(L)'
;MRTVAASITLIAIISIAIIITSRWLNSVDSTPEFFVGVEFAYNSDAGDVKDLVNDLKGLVDKVKYYTNVFVIGSIEISFNQAALDEACDYVVNSGLYLIAFLTDSREYHYDNNYTIFEWGADAKQKYGEMFLGVYR
;
A
#
# COMPACT_ATOMS: atom_id res chain seq x y z
N MET A 1 25.09 50.59 -19.63
CA MET A 1 25.21 49.76 -18.40
C MET A 1 23.92 49.69 -17.57
N ARG A 2 23.23 50.80 -17.25
CA ARG A 2 21.99 50.78 -16.43
C ARG A 2 20.82 49.99 -17.07
N THR A 3 20.65 50.09 -18.39
CA THR A 3 19.62 49.37 -19.15
C THR A 3 19.90 47.87 -19.23
N VAL A 4 21.16 47.47 -19.44
CA VAL A 4 21.60 46.06 -19.49
C VAL A 4 21.41 45.38 -18.14
N ALA A 5 21.78 46.04 -17.04
CA ALA A 5 21.57 45.52 -15.68
C ALA A 5 20.06 45.33 -15.38
N ALA A 6 19.23 46.30 -15.77
CA ALA A 6 17.77 46.19 -15.61
C ALA A 6 17.18 45.01 -16.40
N SER A 7 17.63 44.77 -17.64
CA SER A 7 17.19 43.63 -18.44
C SER A 7 17.59 42.29 -17.81
N ILE A 8 18.79 42.17 -17.25
CA ILE A 8 19.25 40.94 -16.57
C ILE A 8 18.40 40.66 -15.32
N THR A 9 18.13 41.69 -14.51
CA THR A 9 17.28 41.55 -13.32
C THR A 9 15.87 41.11 -13.69
N LEU A 10 15.29 41.66 -14.76
CA LEU A 10 13.96 41.28 -15.23
C LEU A 10 13.91 39.82 -15.68
N ILE A 11 14.91 39.35 -16.44
CA ILE A 11 15.00 37.96 -16.90
C ILE A 11 15.12 37.01 -15.71
N ALA A 12 15.93 37.33 -14.70
CA ALA A 12 16.07 36.50 -13.50
C ALA A 12 14.75 36.35 -12.73
N ILE A 13 14.00 37.46 -12.57
CA ILE A 13 12.68 37.45 -11.91
C ILE A 13 11.69 36.57 -12.67
N ILE A 14 11.64 36.69 -14.00
CA ILE A 14 10.74 35.90 -14.85
C ILE A 14 11.11 34.41 -14.75
N SER A 15 12.39 34.06 -14.82
CA SER A 15 12.84 32.67 -14.69
C SER A 15 12.49 32.06 -13.33
N ILE A 16 12.65 32.82 -12.25
CA ILE A 16 12.26 32.38 -10.89
C ILE A 16 10.74 32.20 -10.81
N ALA A 17 9.96 33.13 -11.36
CA ALA A 17 8.50 33.03 -11.37
C ALA A 17 8.03 31.78 -12.13
N ILE A 18 8.62 31.49 -13.30
CA ILE A 18 8.29 30.28 -14.09
C ILE A 18 8.62 29.00 -13.29
N ILE A 19 9.76 28.96 -12.58
CA ILE A 19 10.14 27.81 -11.75
C ILE A 19 9.15 27.62 -10.58
N ILE A 20 8.74 28.71 -9.92
CA ILE A 20 7.77 28.64 -8.82
C ILE A 20 6.39 28.20 -9.34
N THR A 21 5.92 28.80 -10.42
CA THR A 21 4.61 28.50 -11.01
C THR A 21 4.54 27.08 -11.56
N SER A 22 5.60 26.56 -12.20
CA SER A 22 5.63 25.16 -12.65
C SER A 22 5.55 24.16 -11.51
N ARG A 23 6.28 24.40 -10.40
CA ARG A 23 6.18 23.56 -9.20
C ARG A 23 4.79 23.61 -8.57
N TRP A 24 4.18 24.80 -8.54
CA TRP A 24 2.84 24.98 -7.98
C TRP A 24 1.76 24.33 -8.86
N LEU A 25 1.80 24.54 -10.18
CA LEU A 25 0.84 23.92 -11.10
C LEU A 25 0.95 22.39 -11.11
N ASN A 26 2.16 21.84 -11.04
CA ASN A 26 2.37 20.39 -10.92
C ASN A 26 1.91 19.81 -9.58
N SER A 27 1.62 20.64 -8.58
CA SER A 27 1.06 20.21 -7.28
C SER A 27 -0.47 20.21 -7.24
N VAL A 28 -1.15 20.69 -8.29
CA VAL A 28 -2.61 20.86 -8.33
C VAL A 28 -3.35 19.65 -8.94
N ASP A 29 -2.63 18.67 -9.50
CA ASP A 29 -3.21 17.38 -9.94
C ASP A 29 -3.18 16.33 -8.82
N SER A 30 -3.93 16.56 -7.74
CA SER A 30 -4.31 15.46 -6.84
C SER A 30 -5.82 15.30 -6.84
N THR A 31 -6.33 14.65 -7.89
CA THR A 31 -7.55 13.88 -7.69
C THR A 31 -7.30 12.99 -6.47
N PRO A 32 -8.07 13.11 -5.38
CA PRO A 32 -7.80 12.35 -4.18
C PRO A 32 -7.78 10.87 -4.54
N GLU A 33 -6.74 10.17 -4.07
CA GLU A 33 -6.63 8.73 -4.28
C GLU A 33 -7.83 8.08 -3.58
N PHE A 34 -8.71 7.44 -4.36
CA PHE A 34 -9.92 6.82 -3.86
C PHE A 34 -9.79 5.31 -3.99
N PHE A 35 -10.03 4.60 -2.89
CA PHE A 35 -9.87 3.16 -2.83
C PHE A 35 -11.22 2.45 -2.84
N VAL A 36 -11.37 1.47 -3.73
CA VAL A 36 -12.51 0.55 -3.84
C VAL A 36 -11.97 -0.86 -3.88
N GLY A 37 -12.47 -1.70 -3.00
CA GLY A 37 -11.92 -3.03 -2.80
C GLY A 37 -12.87 -3.99 -2.15
N VAL A 38 -12.32 -5.15 -1.84
CA VAL A 38 -12.99 -6.22 -1.10
C VAL A 38 -12.12 -6.66 0.07
N GLU A 39 -12.77 -7.26 1.05
CA GLU A 39 -12.13 -7.90 2.19
C GLU A 39 -12.31 -9.41 2.11
N PHE A 40 -11.24 -10.16 2.36
CA PHE A 40 -11.28 -11.60 2.59
C PHE A 40 -11.14 -11.87 4.09
N ALA A 41 -12.25 -12.10 4.78
CA ALA A 41 -12.29 -12.22 6.24
C ALA A 41 -12.38 -13.66 6.76
N TYR A 42 -13.40 -14.41 6.37
CA TYR A 42 -13.61 -15.78 6.85
C TYR A 42 -13.95 -16.72 5.70
N ASN A 43 -13.35 -17.91 5.72
CA ASN A 43 -13.83 -19.05 4.97
C ASN A 43 -13.89 -20.28 5.90
N SER A 44 -15.08 -20.59 6.41
CA SER A 44 -15.31 -21.72 7.32
C SER A 44 -15.09 -23.09 6.67
N ASP A 45 -15.09 -23.15 5.34
CA ASP A 45 -14.98 -24.40 4.59
C ASP A 45 -13.51 -24.73 4.25
N ALA A 46 -12.61 -23.76 4.42
CA ALA A 46 -11.19 -23.96 4.18
C ALA A 46 -10.56 -24.65 5.40
N GLY A 47 -10.20 -25.92 5.23
CA GLY A 47 -9.65 -26.74 6.31
C GLY A 47 -8.22 -26.35 6.69
N ASP A 48 -7.35 -26.11 5.71
CA ASP A 48 -5.95 -25.74 5.89
C ASP A 48 -5.71 -24.25 5.52
N VAL A 49 -4.75 -23.59 6.18
CA VAL A 49 -4.33 -22.21 5.86
C VAL A 49 -3.86 -22.08 4.41
N LYS A 50 -3.32 -23.14 3.83
CA LYS A 50 -2.96 -23.14 2.42
C LYS A 50 -4.18 -23.02 1.50
N ASP A 51 -5.30 -23.65 1.87
CA ASP A 51 -6.55 -23.56 1.11
C ASP A 51 -7.16 -22.16 1.25
N LEU A 52 -7.10 -21.57 2.45
CA LEU A 52 -7.45 -20.15 2.69
C LEU A 52 -6.66 -19.21 1.77
N VAL A 53 -5.35 -19.40 1.65
CA VAL A 53 -4.52 -18.58 0.75
C VAL A 53 -4.91 -18.80 -0.71
N ASN A 54 -5.21 -20.03 -1.14
CA ASN A 54 -5.67 -20.30 -2.51
C ASN A 54 -7.02 -19.64 -2.81
N ASP A 55 -7.96 -19.67 -1.88
CA ASP A 55 -9.26 -19.03 -2.02
C ASP A 55 -9.13 -17.50 -2.08
N LEU A 56 -8.26 -16.93 -1.25
CA LEU A 56 -7.91 -15.52 -1.30
C LEU A 56 -7.36 -15.14 -2.68
N LYS A 57 -6.41 -15.91 -3.22
CA LYS A 57 -5.86 -15.69 -4.58
C LYS A 57 -6.95 -15.76 -5.64
N GLY A 58 -7.88 -16.70 -5.53
CA GLY A 58 -9.05 -16.79 -6.41
C GLY A 58 -9.94 -15.55 -6.34
N LEU A 59 -10.14 -14.99 -5.14
CA LEU A 59 -10.87 -13.73 -4.99
C LEU A 59 -10.10 -12.55 -5.60
N VAL A 60 -8.78 -12.47 -5.39
CA VAL A 60 -7.91 -11.46 -6.02
C VAL A 60 -8.03 -11.52 -7.54
N ASP A 61 -7.93 -12.71 -8.14
CA ASP A 61 -8.05 -12.89 -9.60
C ASP A 61 -9.40 -12.45 -10.14
N LYS A 62 -10.47 -12.65 -9.35
CA LYS A 62 -11.82 -12.20 -9.69
C LYS A 62 -11.94 -10.68 -9.68
N VAL A 63 -11.32 -9.99 -8.72
CA VAL A 63 -11.57 -8.55 -8.47
C VAL A 63 -10.54 -7.60 -9.07
N LYS A 64 -9.32 -8.07 -9.35
CA LYS A 64 -8.16 -7.22 -9.67
C LYS A 64 -8.33 -6.26 -10.85
N TYR A 65 -9.29 -6.51 -11.74
CA TYR A 65 -9.56 -5.64 -12.90
C TYR A 65 -10.60 -4.54 -12.65
N TYR A 66 -11.28 -4.54 -11.49
CA TYR A 66 -12.31 -3.55 -11.14
C TYR A 66 -12.20 -3.01 -9.71
N THR A 67 -11.17 -3.39 -8.96
CA THR A 67 -10.81 -2.85 -7.64
C THR A 67 -9.38 -2.34 -7.66
N ASN A 68 -9.00 -1.52 -6.68
CA ASN A 68 -7.62 -1.07 -6.49
C ASN A 68 -7.06 -1.36 -5.09
N VAL A 69 -7.88 -1.80 -4.13
CA VAL A 69 -7.40 -2.24 -2.82
C VAL A 69 -7.95 -3.63 -2.50
N PHE A 70 -7.17 -4.41 -1.76
CA PHE A 70 -7.58 -5.68 -1.20
C PHE A 70 -7.27 -5.71 0.30
N VAL A 71 -8.23 -6.15 1.10
CA VAL A 71 -8.09 -6.24 2.55
C VAL A 71 -7.98 -7.71 2.96
N ILE A 72 -6.89 -8.07 3.62
CA ILE A 72 -6.71 -9.39 4.22
C ILE A 72 -7.27 -9.33 5.64
N GLY A 73 -8.51 -9.82 5.81
CA GLY A 73 -9.26 -9.82 7.06
C GLY A 73 -9.16 -11.12 7.88
N SER A 74 -8.52 -12.17 7.33
CA SER A 74 -8.48 -13.49 7.98
C SER A 74 -7.42 -13.56 9.09
N ILE A 75 -7.89 -13.93 10.28
CA ILE A 75 -7.06 -14.19 11.45
C ILE A 75 -6.18 -15.44 11.24
N GLU A 76 -6.73 -16.46 10.59
CA GLU A 76 -6.02 -17.71 10.31
C GLU A 76 -4.82 -17.48 9.38
N ILE A 77 -4.99 -16.61 8.38
CA ILE A 77 -3.88 -16.15 7.54
C ILE A 77 -2.91 -15.30 8.35
N SER A 78 -3.39 -14.33 9.15
CA SER A 78 -2.50 -13.43 9.88
C SER A 78 -1.64 -14.15 10.93
N PHE A 79 -2.14 -15.20 11.58
CA PHE A 79 -1.37 -15.98 12.55
C PHE A 79 -0.28 -16.87 11.94
N ASN A 80 -0.31 -17.09 10.63
CA ASN A 80 0.74 -17.82 9.93
C ASN A 80 1.57 -16.84 9.10
N GLN A 81 2.79 -16.52 9.56
CA GLN A 81 3.67 -15.55 8.90
C GLN A 81 3.87 -15.87 7.41
N ALA A 82 4.15 -17.12 7.07
CA ALA A 82 4.39 -17.52 5.68
C ALA A 82 3.14 -17.35 4.81
N ALA A 83 1.96 -17.69 5.33
CA ALA A 83 0.69 -17.51 4.63
C ALA A 83 0.35 -16.02 4.45
N LEU A 84 0.58 -15.21 5.48
CA LEU A 84 0.40 -13.76 5.41
C LEU A 84 1.33 -13.15 4.37
N ASP A 85 2.62 -13.49 4.37
CA ASP A 85 3.59 -13.02 3.39
C ASP A 85 3.20 -13.43 1.97
N GLU A 86 2.81 -14.69 1.77
CA GLU A 86 2.36 -15.20 0.47
C GLU A 86 1.10 -14.49 -0.04
N ALA A 87 0.12 -14.23 0.83
CA ALA A 87 -1.10 -13.52 0.48
C ALA A 87 -0.80 -12.05 0.13
N CYS A 88 0.04 -11.37 0.93
CA CYS A 88 0.46 -9.99 0.67
C CYS A 88 1.20 -9.88 -0.66
N ASP A 89 2.15 -10.79 -0.90
CA ASP A 89 2.90 -10.86 -2.16
C ASP A 89 1.95 -11.02 -3.35
N TYR A 90 0.95 -11.90 -3.25
CA TYR A 90 0.02 -12.11 -4.35
C TYR A 90 -0.86 -10.89 -4.64
N VAL A 91 -1.36 -10.23 -3.59
CA VAL A 91 -2.16 -9.00 -3.72
C VAL A 91 -1.35 -7.90 -4.42
N VAL A 92 -0.14 -7.63 -3.93
CA VAL A 92 0.72 -6.57 -4.48
C VAL A 92 1.20 -6.91 -5.89
N ASN A 93 1.59 -8.15 -6.15
CA ASN A 93 1.97 -8.60 -7.50
C ASN A 93 0.80 -8.55 -8.50
N SER A 94 -0.44 -8.57 -8.01
CA SER A 94 -1.65 -8.37 -8.84
C SER A 94 -1.97 -6.89 -9.10
N GLY A 95 -1.15 -5.97 -8.60
CA GLY A 95 -1.31 -4.52 -8.79
C GLY A 95 -2.33 -3.87 -7.85
N LEU A 96 -2.69 -4.54 -6.75
CA LEU A 96 -3.64 -4.02 -5.76
C LEU A 96 -2.91 -3.50 -4.52
N TYR A 97 -3.39 -2.39 -3.98
CA TYR A 97 -3.00 -1.91 -2.66
C TYR A 97 -3.51 -2.87 -1.58
N LEU A 98 -2.84 -2.88 -0.45
CA LEU A 98 -3.04 -3.86 0.61
C LEU A 98 -3.31 -3.19 1.96
N ILE A 99 -4.31 -3.71 2.67
CA ILE A 99 -4.54 -3.49 4.10
C ILE A 99 -4.59 -4.87 4.79
N ALA A 100 -3.96 -5.01 5.95
CA ALA A 100 -4.02 -6.25 6.73
C ALA A 100 -4.77 -6.05 8.06
N PHE A 101 -5.69 -6.96 8.39
CA PHE A 101 -6.29 -7.04 9.71
C PHE A 101 -5.30 -7.66 10.69
N LEU A 102 -5.09 -7.00 11.82
CA LEU A 102 -4.28 -7.54 12.91
C LEU A 102 -5.01 -7.43 14.25
N THR A 103 -5.26 -8.56 14.91
CA THR A 103 -5.83 -8.60 16.28
C THR A 103 -4.83 -8.18 17.39
N ASP A 104 -5.08 -8.58 18.65
CA ASP A 104 -4.14 -8.39 19.76
C ASP A 104 -2.78 -9.01 19.40
N SER A 105 -1.73 -8.20 19.55
CA SER A 105 -0.35 -8.59 19.22
C SER A 105 0.16 -9.77 20.06
N ARG A 106 -0.48 -10.05 21.21
CA ARG A 106 -0.12 -11.17 22.10
C ARG A 106 -0.52 -12.54 21.55
N GLU A 107 -1.43 -12.58 20.59
CA GLU A 107 -1.90 -13.82 19.94
C GLU A 107 -0.95 -14.29 18.83
N TYR A 108 0.04 -13.48 18.46
CA TYR A 108 1.00 -13.80 17.41
C TYR A 108 2.22 -14.52 17.98
N HIS A 109 2.52 -15.69 17.42
CA HIS A 109 3.62 -16.55 17.83
C HIS A 109 4.47 -16.93 16.62
N TYR A 110 5.11 -15.96 15.99
CA TYR A 110 6.04 -16.23 14.89
C TYR A 110 7.38 -16.75 15.40
N ASP A 111 8.14 -17.35 14.50
CA ASP A 111 9.42 -17.96 14.82
C ASP A 111 10.45 -16.92 15.28
N ASN A 112 11.43 -17.36 16.08
CA ASN A 112 12.58 -16.55 16.53
C ASN A 112 12.22 -15.28 17.33
N ASN A 113 11.07 -15.26 18.00
CA ASN A 113 10.53 -14.08 18.70
C ASN A 113 10.24 -12.89 17.77
N TYR A 114 10.07 -13.15 16.47
CA TYR A 114 9.66 -12.13 15.52
C TYR A 114 8.23 -11.68 15.86
N THR A 115 8.06 -10.38 16.04
CA THR A 115 6.79 -9.81 16.48
C THR A 115 5.97 -9.32 15.30
N ILE A 116 4.65 -9.22 15.50
CA ILE A 116 3.77 -8.65 14.48
C ILE A 116 4.09 -7.17 14.16
N PHE A 117 4.74 -6.46 15.09
CA PHE A 117 5.19 -5.09 14.86
C PHE A 117 6.43 -5.03 13.96
N GLU A 118 7.38 -5.95 14.16
CA GLU A 118 8.52 -6.11 13.25
C GLU A 118 8.04 -6.53 11.86
N TRP A 119 7.07 -7.45 11.78
CA TRP A 119 6.40 -7.79 10.52
C TRP A 119 5.79 -6.56 9.84
N GLY A 120 5.05 -5.72 10.58
CA GLY A 120 4.48 -4.50 10.00
C GLY A 120 5.52 -3.51 9.48
N ALA A 121 6.69 -3.41 10.14
CA ALA A 121 7.80 -2.57 9.69
C ALA A 121 8.43 -3.12 8.40
N ASP A 122 8.68 -4.43 8.36
CA ASP A 122 9.26 -5.11 7.20
C ASP A 122 8.29 -5.11 6.02
N ALA A 123 6.99 -5.31 6.24
CA ALA A 123 5.94 -5.18 5.24
C ALA A 123 5.91 -3.77 4.64
N LYS A 124 6.03 -2.73 5.49
CA LYS A 124 6.11 -1.35 4.99
C LYS A 124 7.36 -1.12 4.15
N GLN A 125 8.50 -1.69 4.54
CA GLN A 125 9.73 -1.61 3.76
C GLN A 125 9.63 -2.36 2.43
N LYS A 126 9.03 -3.55 2.43
CA LYS A 126 8.91 -4.45 1.26
C LYS A 126 7.93 -3.93 0.22
N TYR A 127 6.74 -3.50 0.64
CA TYR A 127 5.64 -3.15 -0.28
C TYR A 127 5.51 -1.64 -0.53
N GLY A 128 6.19 -0.80 0.26
CA GLY A 128 6.24 0.64 0.04
C GLY A 128 4.87 1.32 0.08
N GLU A 129 4.51 2.02 -0.99
CA GLU A 129 3.24 2.74 -1.13
C GLU A 129 2.05 1.79 -1.32
N MET A 130 2.28 0.57 -1.79
CA MET A 130 1.22 -0.44 -1.96
C MET A 130 0.69 -0.95 -0.63
N PHE A 131 1.45 -0.84 0.46
CA PHE A 131 0.98 -1.16 1.80
C PHE A 131 0.42 0.08 2.50
N LEU A 132 -0.92 0.11 2.58
CA LEU A 132 -1.69 1.19 3.18
C LEU A 132 -1.75 1.09 4.70
N GLY A 133 -1.43 -0.07 5.27
CA GLY A 133 -1.26 -0.28 6.70
C GLY A 133 -2.08 -1.43 7.24
N VAL A 134 -2.42 -1.32 8.53
CA VAL A 134 -3.13 -2.35 9.29
C VAL A 134 -4.35 -1.76 9.97
N TYR A 135 -5.38 -2.58 10.18
CA TYR A 135 -6.57 -2.22 10.96
C TYR A 135 -6.88 -3.28 12.02
N ARG A 136 -7.76 -2.92 12.94
CA ARG A 136 -8.17 -3.67 14.13
C ARG A 136 -9.67 -3.68 14.25
#